data_AF-A0AAW9DCU2-F1
#
_entry.id   AF-A0AAW9DCU2-F1
#
_cell.length_a   1.000
_cell.length_b   1.000
_cell.length_c   1.000
_cell.angle_alpha   90.00
_cell.angle_beta   90.00
_cell.angle_gamma   90.00
#
_symmetry.space_group_name_H-M   'P 1'
#
loop_
_entity.id
_entity.type
_entity.pdbx_description
1 polymer ?
#
loop_
_entity_poly.entity_id
_entity_poly.type
_entity_poly.pdbx_seq_one_letter_code
_entity_poly.pdbx_strand_id
1 'polypeptide(L)'
;MLFNSYEFIFAFLPITFFIYFYLNSKRLTVASKGFLVFASLFFYSWWNIAYLPLILISMLFNYVVGNSLAKASFENKKGLNKSFSK
;
A
#
# COMPACT_ATOMS: atom_id res chain seq x y z
N MET A 1 -8.73 -5.28 14.89
CA MET A 1 -9.90 -4.62 15.49
C MET A 1 -10.96 -4.61 14.43
N LEU A 2 -12.24 -4.56 14.77
CA LEU A 2 -13.29 -4.34 13.78
C LEU A 2 -13.40 -2.82 13.52
N PHE A 3 -13.71 -2.42 12.29
CA PHE A 3 -13.91 -0.99 11.98
C PHE A 3 -15.02 -0.33 12.81
N ASN A 4 -16.01 -1.12 13.23
CA ASN A 4 -17.11 -0.68 14.08
C ASN A 4 -16.78 -0.72 15.59
N SER A 5 -15.57 -1.12 15.99
CA SER A 5 -15.22 -1.16 17.41
C SER A 5 -14.90 0.23 17.95
N TYR A 6 -15.28 0.48 19.19
CA TYR A 6 -14.98 1.74 19.89
C TYR A 6 -13.47 2.00 19.97
N GLU A 7 -12.67 0.95 20.17
CA GLU A 7 -11.20 1.02 20.16
C GLU A 7 -10.66 1.56 18.83
N PHE A 8 -11.25 1.17 17.70
CA PHE A 8 -10.82 1.68 16.40
C PHE A 8 -11.14 3.17 16.25
N ILE A 9 -12.38 3.55 16.56
CA ILE A 9 -12.90 4.91 16.33
C ILE A 9 -12.23 5.92 17.27
N PHE A 10 -12.12 5.59 18.55
CA PHE A 10 -11.67 6.55 19.59
C PHE A 10 -10.19 6.46 19.93
N ALA A 11 -9.51 5.34 19.65
CA ALA A 11 -8.07 5.23 19.90
C ALA A 11 -7.29 5.15 18.59
N PHE A 12 -7.48 4.09 17.82
CA PHE A 12 -6.63 3.81 16.66
C PHE A 12 -6.66 4.92 15.61
N LEU A 13 -7.85 5.38 15.21
CA LEU A 13 -8.04 6.40 14.19
C LEU A 13 -7.44 7.77 14.58
N PRO A 14 -7.77 8.38 15.74
CA PRO A 14 -7.19 9.66 16.12
C PRO A 14 -5.67 9.56 16.32
N ILE A 15 -5.16 8.48 16.94
CA ILE A 15 -3.71 8.29 17.12
C ILE A 15 -3.00 8.23 15.76
N THR A 16 -3.50 7.41 14.84
CA THR A 16 -2.94 7.28 13.49
C THR A 16 -2.99 8.61 12.74
N PHE A 17 -4.10 9.33 12.86
CA PHE A 17 -4.28 10.65 12.25
C PHE A 17 -3.25 11.67 12.77
N PHE A 18 -3.13 11.81 14.09
CA PHE A 18 -2.19 12.77 14.68
C PHE A 18 -0.74 12.44 14.35
N ILE A 19 -0.35 11.17 14.41
CA ILE A 19 1.02 10.75 14.05
C ILE A 19 1.30 11.04 12.57
N TYR A 20 0.38 10.69 11.66
CA TYR A 20 0.55 10.97 10.24
C TYR A 20 0.74 12.46 9.95
N PHE A 21 -0.12 13.31 10.50
CA PHE A 21 -0.03 14.77 10.32
C PHE A 21 1.23 15.35 10.97
N TYR A 22 1.65 14.81 12.11
CA TYR A 22 2.91 15.19 12.76
C TYR A 22 4.12 14.87 11.88
N LEU A 23 4.23 13.65 11.35
CA LEU A 23 5.33 13.27 10.44
C LEU A 23 5.30 14.11 9.16
N ASN A 24 4.11 14.41 8.63
CA ASN A 24 3.95 15.22 7.42
C ASN A 24 4.36 16.69 7.68
N SER A 25 4.05 17.23 8.85
CA SER A 25 4.48 18.57 9.28
C SER A 25 6.01 18.70 9.32
N LYS A 26 6.72 17.62 9.69
CA LYS A 26 8.20 17.54 9.65
C LYS A 26 8.78 17.34 8.25
N ARG A 27 7.97 17.41 7.18
CA ARG A 27 8.34 17.11 5.78
C ARG A 27 8.86 15.68 5.56
N LEU A 28 8.62 14.76 6.51
CA LEU A 28 9.04 13.35 6.41
C LEU A 28 8.02 12.52 5.62
N THR A 29 7.74 12.95 4.38
CA THR A 29 6.65 12.38 3.56
C THR A 29 6.78 10.88 3.31
N VAL A 30 8.01 10.37 3.14
CA VAL A 30 8.28 8.94 2.98
C VAL A 30 7.95 8.18 4.27
N ALA A 31 8.35 8.72 5.42
CA ALA A 31 8.06 8.11 6.72
C ALA A 31 6.56 8.15 7.03
N SER A 32 5.86 9.24 6.70
CA SER A 32 4.40 9.34 6.83
C SER A 32 3.67 8.26 6.04
N LYS A 33 4.09 8.01 4.79
CA LYS A 33 3.55 6.94 3.96
C LYS A 33 3.85 5.56 4.54
N GLY A 34 5.10 5.33 4.97
CA GLY A 34 5.50 4.09 5.63
C GLY A 34 4.70 3.81 6.90
N PHE A 35 4.45 4.84 7.70
CA PHE A 35 3.62 4.77 8.90
C PHE A 35 2.17 4.38 8.57
N LEU A 36 1.56 4.97 7.53
CA LEU A 36 0.22 4.58 7.07
C LEU A 36 0.14 3.11 6.65
N VAL A 37 1.13 2.64 5.89
CA VAL A 37 1.23 1.23 5.50
C VAL A 37 1.33 0.35 6.75
N PHE A 38 2.23 0.69 7.68
CA PHE A 38 2.39 -0.06 8.92
C PHE A 38 1.12 -0.08 9.77
N ALA A 39 0.46 1.07 9.96
CA ALA A 39 -0.79 1.18 10.68
C ALA A 39 -1.87 0.31 10.05
N SER A 40 -1.99 0.30 8.73
CA SER A 40 -2.94 -0.58 8.03
C SER A 40 -2.64 -2.06 8.26
N LEU A 41 -1.37 -2.48 8.15
CA LEU A 41 -0.97 -3.87 8.38
C LEU A 41 -1.22 -4.29 9.82
N PHE A 42 -0.94 -3.41 10.79
CA PHE A 42 -1.22 -3.64 12.20
C PHE A 42 -2.72 -3.85 12.45
N PHE A 43 -3.56 -2.98 11.88
CA PHE A 43 -5.01 -3.10 11.97
C PHE A 43 -5.52 -4.43 11.40
N TYR A 44 -5.01 -4.84 10.23
CA TYR A 44 -5.35 -6.12 9.59
C TYR A 44 -4.89 -7.34 10.41
N SER A 45 -3.76 -7.25 11.09
CA SER A 45 -3.16 -8.35 11.86
C SER A 45 -3.84 -8.62 13.20
N TRP A 46 -4.56 -7.62 13.72
CA TRP A 46 -5.09 -7.64 15.07
C TRP A 46 -6.05 -8.81 15.36
N TRP A 47 -6.76 -9.31 14.34
CA TRP A 47 -7.69 -10.42 14.54
C TRP A 47 -7.03 -11.79 14.40
N ASN A 48 -6.06 -11.92 13.48
CA ASN A 48 -5.21 -13.09 13.38
C ASN A 48 -3.92 -12.73 12.62
N ILE A 49 -2.79 -12.88 13.31
CA ILE A 49 -1.45 -12.57 12.80
C ILE A 49 -1.10 -13.38 11.54
N ALA A 50 -1.72 -14.55 11.34
CA ALA A 50 -1.50 -15.39 10.16
C ALA A 50 -1.99 -14.76 8.85
N TYR A 51 -2.89 -13.78 8.90
CA TYR A 51 -3.31 -13.04 7.70
C TYR A 51 -2.29 -12.01 7.23
N LEU A 52 -1.38 -11.57 8.09
CA LEU A 52 -0.35 -10.59 7.71
C LEU A 52 0.60 -11.13 6.63
N PRO A 53 1.22 -12.32 6.78
CA PRO A 53 2.03 -12.90 5.72
C PRO A 53 1.24 -13.10 4.43
N LEU A 54 -0.03 -13.50 4.56
CA LEU A 54 -0.90 -13.80 3.43
C LEU A 54 -1.18 -12.56 2.57
N ILE A 55 -1.50 -11.44 3.23
CA ILE A 55 -1.70 -10.14 2.56
C ILE A 55 -0.37 -9.61 1.99
N LEU A 56 0.74 -9.71 2.72
CA LEU A 56 2.05 -9.25 2.25
C LEU A 56 2.52 -10.01 1.01
N ILE A 57 2.44 -11.35 1.04
CA ILE A 57 2.80 -12.20 -0.10
C ILE A 57 1.91 -11.87 -1.30
N SER A 58 0.60 -11.71 -1.07
CA SER A 58 -0.34 -11.33 -2.13
C SER A 58 0.02 -9.97 -2.74
N MET A 59 0.26 -8.94 -1.94
CA MET A 59 0.64 -7.62 -2.45
C MET A 59 1.95 -7.66 -3.24
N LEU A 60 2.96 -8.38 -2.74
CA LEU A 60 4.25 -8.53 -3.43
C LEU A 60 4.09 -9.27 -4.75
N PHE A 61 3.35 -10.37 -4.76
CA PHE A 61 3.07 -11.14 -5.98
C PHE A 61 2.34 -10.28 -7.02
N ASN A 62 1.27 -9.60 -6.60
CA ASN A 62 0.52 -8.69 -7.48
C ASN A 62 1.39 -7.55 -8.01
N TYR A 63 2.27 -7.00 -7.18
CA TYR A 63 3.19 -5.93 -7.59
C TYR A 63 4.19 -6.43 -8.65
N VAL A 64 4.78 -7.60 -8.46
CA VAL A 64 5.72 -8.21 -9.42
C VAL A 64 5.04 -8.51 -10.74
N VAL A 65 3.88 -9.17 -10.70
CA VAL A 65 3.09 -9.50 -11.90
C VAL A 65 2.66 -8.23 -12.62
N GLY A 66 2.13 -7.24 -11.90
CA GLY A 66 1.71 -5.96 -12.46
C GLY A 66 2.86 -5.20 -13.13
N ASN A 67 4.04 -5.18 -12.52
CA ASN A 67 5.23 -4.56 -13.11
C ASN A 67 5.72 -5.31 -14.35
N SER A 68 5.67 -6.64 -14.35
CA SER A 68 6.00 -7.46 -15.52
C SER A 68 5.05 -7.19 -16.69
N LEU A 69 3.74 -7.14 -16.42
CA LEU A 69 2.72 -6.82 -17.42
C LEU A 69 2.85 -5.40 -17.95
N ALA A 70 3.16 -4.42 -17.09
CA ALA A 70 3.40 -3.06 -17.50
C ALA A 70 4.58 -2.98 -18.49
N LYS A 71 5.71 -3.64 -18.18
CA LYS A 71 6.88 -3.70 -19.09
C LYS A 71 6.55 -4.35 -20.43
N ALA A 72 5.85 -5.48 -20.43
CA ALA A 72 5.42 -6.17 -21.66
C ALA A 72 4.49 -5.29 -22.52
N SER A 73 3.59 -4.53 -21.88
CA SER A 73 2.69 -3.60 -22.56
C SER A 73 3.44 -2.42 -23.20
N PHE A 74 4.49 -1.91 -22.55
CA PHE A 74 5.34 -0.85 -23.11
C PHE A 74 6.17 -1.32 -24.31
N GLU A 75 6.69 -2.56 -24.30
CA GLU A 75 7.38 -3.13 -25.47
C GLU A 75 6.46 -3.34 -26.67
N ASN A 76 5.25 -3.87 -26.43
CA ASN A 76 4.27 -4.08 -27.49
C ASN A 76 3.86 -2.76 -28.16
N LYS A 77 3.65 -1.69 -27.37
CA LYS A 77 3.32 -0.35 -27.87
C LYS A 77 4.47 0.30 -28.66
N LYS A 78 5.72 0.01 -28.32
CA LYS A 78 6.92 0.50 -29.03
C LYS A 78 7.14 -0.21 -30.37
N GLY A 79 6.78 -1.49 -30.47
CA GLY A 79 6.82 -2.27 -31.72
C GLY A 79 5.76 -1.82 -32.74
N LEU A 80 4.53 -1.58 -32.28
CA LEU A 80 3.43 -1.07 -33.12
C LEU A 80 3.75 0.30 -33.73
N ASN A 81 4.22 1.25 -32.91
CA ASN A 81 4.53 2.60 -33.40
C ASN A 81 5.69 2.63 -34.42
N LYS A 82 6.61 1.66 -34.34
CA LYS A 82 7.70 1.50 -35.31
C LYS A 82 7.23 0.89 -36.63
N SER A 83 6.15 0.10 -36.62
CA SER A 83 5.56 -0.49 -37.82
C SER A 83 4.66 0.48 -38.59
N PHE A 84 4.00 1.43 -37.91
CA PHE A 84 3.16 2.46 -38.55
C PHE A 84 3.94 3.66 -39.08
N SER A 85 5.22 3.80 -38.71
CA SER A 85 6.11 4.88 -39.15
C SER A 85 6.92 4.52 -40.40
N LYS A 86 6.72 3.35 -40.99
CA LYS A 86 7.43 2.85 -42.17
C LYS A 86 6.46 2.66 -43.32
#